data_AF-A0A7J7LJP3-F1
#
_entry.id   AF-A0A7J7LJP3-F1
#
_cell.length_a   1.000
_cell.length_b   1.000
_cell.length_c   1.000
_cell.angle_alpha   90.00
_cell.angle_beta   90.00
_cell.angle_gamma   90.00
#
_symmetry.space_group_name_H-M   'P 1'
#
loop_
_entity.id
_entity.type
_entity.pdbx_description
1 polymer ?
#
loop_
_entity_poly.entity_id
_entity_poly.type
_entity_poly.pdbx_seq_one_letter_code
_entity_poly.pdbx_strand_id
1 'polypeptide(L)' 'MAQNHRTKPNILVTGTPGTGKTTMSSLLADAAHLRHINVGDVVKEKNLYDGWDENLECHFINEDLICTR' A
#
# COMPACT_ATOMS: atom_id res chain seq x y z
N MET A 1 -3.62 14.71 26.44
CA MET A 1 -3.41 13.77 25.33
C MET A 1 -4.43 14.09 24.24
N ALA A 2 -4.08 14.91 23.25
CA ALA A 2 -5.01 15.28 22.20
C ALA A 2 -5.30 14.06 21.32
N GLN A 3 -6.54 13.55 21.37
CA GLN A 3 -7.02 12.55 20.42
C GLN A 3 -7.12 13.24 19.07
N ASN A 4 -6.12 13.03 18.22
CA ASN A 4 -6.07 13.57 16.87
C ASN A 4 -7.12 12.83 16.03
N HIS A 5 -8.36 13.29 16.08
CA HIS A 5 -9.47 12.69 15.35
C HIS A 5 -9.17 12.81 13.85
N ARG A 6 -8.83 11.69 13.21
CA ARG A 6 -8.66 11.67 11.75
C ARG A 6 -9.99 12.05 11.12
N THR A 7 -10.04 13.19 10.48
CA THR A 7 -11.26 13.72 9.82
C THR A 7 -11.52 13.08 8.47
N LYS A 8 -10.53 12.37 7.91
CA LYS A 8 -10.59 11.70 6.61
C LYS A 8 -10.49 10.17 6.76
N PRO A 9 -11.22 9.39 5.96
CA PRO A 9 -11.20 7.93 6.01
C PRO A 9 -9.89 7.35 5.44
N ASN A 10 -9.60 6.10 5.80
CA ASN A 10 -8.60 5.27 5.12
C ASN A 10 -9.33 4.35 4.13
N ILE A 11 -8.83 4.27 2.89
CA ILE A 11 -9.43 3.47 1.83
C ILE A 11 -8.41 2.41 1.39
N LEU A 12 -8.83 1.15 1.41
CA LEU A 12 -8.05 0.03 0.87
C LEU A 12 -8.59 -0.33 -0.51
N VAL A 13 -7.75 -0.19 -1.54
CA VAL A 13 -8.07 -0.60 -2.90
C VAL A 13 -7.34 -1.92 -3.19
N THR A 14 -8.11 -3.00 -3.35
CA THR A 14 -7.58 -4.36 -3.60
C THR A 14 -8.28 -5.00 -4.81
N GLY A 15 -7.74 -6.10 -5.31
CA GLY A 15 -8.20 -6.80 -6.51
C GLY A 15 -7.05 -7.44 -7.28
N THR A 16 -7.37 -8.34 -8.20
CA THR A 16 -6.39 -9.09 -9.01
C THR A 16 -5.41 -8.17 -9.74
N PRO A 17 -4.14 -8.56 -9.93
CA PRO A 17 -3.17 -7.79 -10.71
C PRO A 17 -3.72 -7.41 -12.09
N GLY A 18 -3.37 -6.22 -12.59
CA GLY A 18 -3.80 -5.74 -13.92
C GLY A 18 -5.18 -5.05 -14.00
N THR A 19 -5.99 -5.05 -12.95
CA THR A 19 -7.34 -4.43 -12.96
C THR A 19 -7.38 -2.90 -12.89
N GLY A 20 -6.22 -2.21 -12.96
CA GLY A 20 -6.16 -0.74 -12.96
C GLY A 20 -6.22 -0.08 -11.57
N LYS A 21 -5.99 -0.83 -10.48
CA LYS A 21 -5.99 -0.31 -9.10
C LYS A 21 -5.12 0.92 -8.91
N THR A 22 -3.86 0.89 -9.36
CA THR A 22 -2.92 2.01 -9.21
C THR A 22 -3.45 3.27 -9.88
N THR A 23 -4.02 3.13 -11.07
CA THR A 23 -4.62 4.25 -11.82
C THR A 23 -5.83 4.81 -11.07
N MET A 24 -6.75 3.95 -10.62
CA MET A 24 -7.94 4.38 -9.89
C MET A 24 -7.57 5.05 -8.56
N SER A 25 -6.67 4.44 -7.78
CA SER A 25 -6.22 4.97 -6.50
C SER A 25 -5.55 6.34 -6.63
N SER A 26 -4.77 6.58 -7.70
CA SER A 26 -4.16 7.89 -7.94
C SER A 26 -5.21 8.95 -8.26
N LEU A 27 -6.17 8.64 -9.14
CA LEU A 27 -7.28 9.56 -9.46
C LEU A 27 -8.17 9.84 -8.24
N LEU A 28 -8.44 8.82 -7.43
CA LEU A 28 -9.22 8.95 -6.20
C LEU A 28 -8.49 9.83 -5.17
N ALA A 29 -7.18 9.66 -5.03
CA ALA A 29 -6.37 10.47 -4.13
C ALA A 29 -6.37 11.94 -4.53
N ASP A 30 -6.24 12.24 -5.82
CA ASP A 30 -6.31 13.60 -6.34
C ASP A 30 -7.70 14.22 -6.13
N ALA A 31 -8.76 13.49 -6.46
CA ALA A 31 -10.14 13.97 -6.35
C ALA A 31 -10.61 14.15 -4.89
N ALA A 32 -10.22 13.25 -3.98
CA ALA A 32 -10.61 13.29 -2.57
C ALA A 32 -9.61 14.06 -1.68
N HIS A 33 -8.54 14.60 -2.27
CA HIS A 33 -7.41 15.19 -1.54
C HIS A 33 -6.90 14.25 -0.43
N LEU A 34 -6.74 12.98 -0.78
CA LEU A 34 -6.16 11.94 0.06
C LEU A 34 -4.73 11.66 -0.36
N ARG A 35 -3.98 10.99 0.51
CA ARG A 35 -2.63 10.53 0.19
C ARG A 35 -2.72 9.12 -0.39
N HIS A 36 -2.33 8.96 -1.65
CA HIS A 36 -2.12 7.64 -2.24
C HIS A 36 -0.86 7.00 -1.65
N ILE A 37 -0.97 5.74 -1.23
CA ILE A 37 0.17 4.93 -0.79
C ILE A 37 0.12 3.63 -1.57
N ASN A 38 1.14 3.38 -2.38
CA ASN A 38 1.33 2.09 -3.02
C ASN A 38 2.11 1.17 -2.07
N VAL A 39 1.47 0.10 -1.61
CA VAL A 39 2.08 -0.86 -0.69
C VAL A 39 3.32 -1.51 -1.30
N GLY A 40 3.31 -1.83 -2.59
CA GLY A 40 4.44 -2.46 -3.27
C GLY A 40 5.70 -1.58 -3.27
N ASP A 41 5.53 -0.28 -3.47
CA ASP A 41 6.64 0.67 -3.45
C ASP A 41 7.18 0.84 -2.03
N VAL A 42 6.29 0.95 -1.03
CA VAL A 42 6.68 1.04 0.39
C VAL A 42 7.45 -0.20 0.86
N VAL A 43 7.01 -1.40 0.45
CA VAL A 43 7.70 -2.65 0.80
C VAL A 43 9.11 -2.67 0.20
N LYS A 44 9.26 -2.23 -1.06
CA LYS A 44 10.57 -2.14 -1.73
C LYS A 44 11.48 -1.10 -1.06
N GLU A 45 10.97 0.12 -0.84
CA GLU A 45 11.74 1.22 -0.23
C GLU A 45 12.22 0.91 1.18
N LYS A 46 11.38 0.23 1.98
CA LYS A 46 11.69 -0.10 3.38
C LYS A 46 12.31 -1.49 3.56
N ASN A 47 12.60 -2.21 2.47
CA ASN A 47 13.09 -3.59 2.50
C ASN A 47 12.23 -4.52 3.40
N LEU A 48 10.90 -4.40 3.32
CA LEU A 48 9.94 -5.18 4.13
C LEU A 48 9.58 -6.52 3.45
N TYR A 49 10.58 -7.18 2.90
CA TYR A 49 10.41 -8.44 2.19
C TYR A 49 11.48 -9.44 2.60
N ASP A 50 11.13 -10.71 2.58
CA ASP A 50 12.03 -11.81 2.93
C ASP A 50 12.09 -12.83 1.78
N GLY A 51 12.96 -12.53 0.83
CA GLY A 51 13.16 -13.35 -0.37
C GLY A 51 12.48 -12.82 -1.64
N TRP A 52 12.72 -13.56 -2.72
CA TRP A 52 12.23 -13.27 -4.07
C TRP A 52 11.64 -14.55 -4.67
N ASP A 53 10.45 -14.45 -5.25
CA ASP A 53 9.81 -15.49 -6.04
C ASP A 53 10.25 -15.35 -7.50
N GLU A 54 11.08 -16.27 -7.99
CA GLU A 54 11.54 -16.28 -9.38
C GLU A 54 10.42 -16.63 -10.37
N ASN A 55 9.38 -17.35 -9.95
CA ASN A 55 8.28 -17.75 -10.84
C ASN A 55 7.28 -16.62 -11.06
N LEU A 56 7.04 -15.82 -10.02
CA LEU A 56 6.09 -14.70 -10.06
C LEU A 56 6.79 -13.35 -10.23
N GLU A 57 8.12 -13.35 -10.31
CA GLU A 57 8.98 -12.16 -10.39
C GLU A 57 8.59 -11.10 -9.36
N CYS A 58 8.40 -11.53 -8.10
CA CYS A 58 7.94 -10.65 -7.03
C CYS A 58 8.63 -10.93 -5.69
N HIS A 59 8.65 -9.92 -4.81
CA HIS A 59 9.18 -10.08 -3.46
C HIS A 59 8.16 -10.77 -2.55
N PHE A 60 8.63 -11.71 -1.72
CA PHE A 60 7.82 -12.24 -0.62
C PHE A 60 7.69 -11.17 0.44
N ILE A 61 6.49 -10.60 0.55
CA ILE A 61 6.20 -9.55 1.52
C ILE A 61 6.28 -10.14 2.93
N ASN A 62 7.07 -9.52 3.80
CA ASN A 62 7.14 -9.91 5.21
C ASN A 62 6.05 -9.15 6.00
N GLU A 63 4.98 -9.86 6.36
CA GLU A 63 3.83 -9.30 7.07
C GLU A 63 4.16 -8.84 8.50
N ASP A 64 5.11 -9.51 9.17
CA ASP A 64 5.53 -9.15 10.53
C ASP A 64 6.20 -7.77 10.58
N LEU A 65 7.01 -7.46 9.56
CA LEU A 65 7.64 -6.14 9.41
C LEU A 65 6.64 -5.02 9.07
N ILE A 66 5.51 -5.37 8.44
CA ILE A 66 4.45 -4.42 8.10
C ILE A 66 3.59 -4.07 9.31
N CYS A 67 3.32 -5.04 10.18
CA CYS A 67 2.49 -4.87 11.37
C CYS A 67 3.20 -4.22 12.56
N THR A 68 4.49 -3.88 12.45
CA THR A 68 5.24 -3.24 13.53
C THR A 68 4.66 -1.86 13.90
N ARG A 69 4.27 -1.74 15.18
CA ARG A 69 3.56 -0.59 15.80
C ARG A 69 4.25 0.75 15.65
#